data_AF-A0A519GAR5-F1
#
_entry.id   AF-A0A519GAR5-F1
#
_cell.length_a   1.000
_cell.length_b   1.000
_cell.length_c   1.000
_cell.angle_alpha   90.00
_cell.angle_beta   90.00
_cell.angle_gamma   90.00
#
_symmetry.space_group_name_H-M   'P 1'
#
loop_
_entity.id
_entity.type
_entity.pdbx_description
1 polymer ?
#
loop_
_entity_poly.entity_id
_entity_poly.type
_entity_poly.pdbx_seq_one_letter_code
_entity_poly.pdbx_strand_id
1 'polypeptide(L)'
;MARILLAGESWSTTSIHTKGFDSFYTSAYEEGASHFIGAVERGGHEVDFMPNHVASDRFPATAEELSQYDVVVLSDIGANTLLLPHSVFTRGIRMPDRLAVLADWV
;
A
#
# COMPACT_ATOMS: atom_id res chain seq x y z
N MET A 1 0.33 1.96 -23.65
CA MET A 1 -0.43 1.48 -22.48
C MET A 1 0.53 1.60 -21.32
N ALA A 2 0.24 2.46 -20.34
CA ALA A 2 1.08 2.62 -19.18
C ALA A 2 0.71 1.57 -18.12
N ARG A 3 1.71 1.05 -17.40
CA ARG A 3 1.53 0.16 -16.25
C ARG A 3 1.79 0.96 -14.97
N ILE A 4 0.77 1.04 -14.13
CA ILE A 4 0.76 1.94 -12.97
C ILE A 4 0.73 1.10 -11.70
N LEU A 5 1.69 1.31 -10.80
CA LEU A 5 1.64 0.76 -9.45
C LEU A 5 0.86 1.73 -8.55
N LEU A 6 -0.26 1.31 -7.98
CA LEU A 6 -0.97 2.05 -6.95
C LEU A 6 -0.76 1.36 -5.60
N ALA A 7 -0.02 2.00 -4.69
CA ALA A 7 0.19 1.49 -3.35
C ALA A 7 -0.56 2.33 -2.30
N GLY A 8 -1.33 1.66 -1.44
CA GLY A 8 -2.09 2.28 -0.34
C GLY A 8 -3.60 2.14 -0.49
N GLU A 9 -4.36 3.22 -0.28
CA GLU A 9 -5.83 3.31 -0.47
C GLU A 9 -6.63 2.14 0.14
N SER A 10 -6.19 1.63 1.29
CA SER A 10 -6.89 0.56 2.00
C SER A 10 -6.67 0.68 3.50
N TRP A 11 -7.68 0.35 4.30
CA TRP A 11 -7.56 0.39 5.76
C TRP A 11 -8.36 -0.72 6.42
N SER A 12 -7.95 -1.07 7.64
CA SER A 12 -8.73 -1.92 8.54
C SER A 12 -9.13 -1.11 9.76
N THR A 13 -10.42 -1.07 10.06
CA THR A 13 -10.97 -0.35 11.21
C THR A 13 -11.41 -1.35 12.26
N THR A 14 -10.88 -1.20 13.48
CA THR A 14 -11.41 -1.88 14.67
C THR A 14 -12.13 -0.85 15.52
N SER A 15 -13.43 -1.04 15.73
CA SER A 15 -14.25 -0.17 16.57
C SER A 15 -14.68 -0.90 17.84
N ILE A 16 -14.62 -0.20 18.96
CA ILE A 16 -15.13 -0.66 20.25
C ILE A 16 -16.43 0.09 20.52
N HIS A 17 -17.51 -0.64 20.68
CA HIS A 17 -18.83 -0.10 20.98
C HIS A 17 -19.16 -0.37 22.43
N THR A 18 -19.28 0.68 23.25
CA THR A 18 -19.66 0.57 24.67
C THR A 18 -21.11 1.01 24.85
N LYS A 19 -21.95 0.14 25.42
CA LYS A 19 -23.36 0.40 25.67
C LYS A 19 -23.73 -0.06 27.08
N GLY A 20 -23.81 0.89 28.01
CA GLY A 20 -24.04 0.59 29.42
C GLY A 20 -22.91 -0.27 29.99
N PHE A 21 -23.24 -1.48 30.45
CA PHE A 21 -22.28 -2.44 30.99
C PHE A 21 -21.48 -3.17 29.91
N ASP A 22 -22.02 -3.28 28.68
CA ASP A 22 -21.46 -4.14 27.65
C ASP A 22 -20.47 -3.41 26.75
N SER A 23 -19.49 -4.15 26.25
CA SER A 23 -18.61 -3.73 25.16
C SER A 23 -18.51 -4.83 24.11
N PHE A 24 -18.58 -4.43 22.84
CA PHE A 24 -18.39 -5.34 21.72
C PHE A 24 -17.55 -4.69 20.62
N TYR A 25 -16.96 -5.51 19.76
CA TYR A 25 -16.01 -5.09 18.75
C TYR A 25 -16.60 -5.30 17.35
N THR A 26 -16.30 -4.38 16.44
CA THR A 26 -16.49 -4.60 15.01
C THR A 26 -15.16 -4.39 14.30
N SER A 27 -14.85 -5.25 13.33
CA SER A 27 -13.70 -5.10 12.45
C SER A 27 -14.19 -5.03 11.01
N ALA A 28 -13.71 -4.05 10.26
CA ALA A 28 -14.01 -3.87 8.84
C ALA A 28 -12.73 -3.63 8.05
N TYR A 29 -12.72 -4.05 6.79
CA TYR A 29 -11.68 -3.74 5.81
C TYR A 29 -12.33 -3.03 4.63
N GLU A 30 -11.69 -1.97 4.14
CA GLU A 30 -12.20 -1.12 3.07
C GLU A 30 -11.06 -0.70 2.13
N GLU A 31 -11.44 -0.40 0.88
CA GLU A 31 -10.54 0.08 -0.18
C GLU A 31 -11.13 1.33 -0.83
N GLY A 32 -10.34 2.40 -0.92
CA GLY A 32 -10.71 3.70 -1.50
C GLY A 32 -10.43 3.84 -3.00
N ALA A 33 -9.67 2.91 -3.58
CA ALA A 33 -9.07 3.06 -4.92
C ALA A 33 -10.02 2.85 -6.12
N SER A 34 -11.21 2.26 -5.92
CA SER A 34 -12.04 1.74 -7.02
C SER A 34 -12.38 2.77 -8.11
N HIS A 35 -12.71 4.00 -7.73
CA HIS A 35 -13.01 5.07 -8.68
C HIS A 35 -11.79 5.53 -9.48
N PHE A 36 -10.62 5.60 -8.82
CA PHE A 36 -9.37 5.97 -9.47
C PHE A 36 -8.93 4.88 -10.46
N ILE A 37 -8.92 3.62 -10.02
CA ILE A 37 -8.58 2.46 -10.87
C ILE A 37 -9.47 2.46 -12.11
N GLY A 38 -10.78 2.53 -11.94
CA GLY A 38 -11.69 2.53 -13.08
C GLY A 38 -11.51 3.73 -14.02
N ALA A 39 -11.09 4.90 -13.52
CA ALA A 39 -10.79 6.05 -14.37
C ALA A 39 -9.52 5.85 -15.20
N VAL A 40 -8.48 5.30 -14.59
CA VAL A 40 -7.20 4.98 -15.24
C VAL A 40 -7.39 3.88 -16.29
N GLU A 41 -8.11 2.82 -15.97
CA GLU A 41 -8.42 1.73 -16.90
C GLU A 41 -9.24 2.21 -18.11
N ARG A 42 -10.24 3.09 -17.89
CA ARG A 42 -10.97 3.75 -18.99
C ARG A 42 -10.08 4.60 -19.89
N GLY A 43 -8.94 5.06 -19.39
CA GLY A 43 -7.90 5.74 -20.16
C GLY A 43 -7.03 4.81 -21.01
N GLY A 44 -7.20 3.48 -20.91
CA GLY A 44 -6.40 2.50 -21.63
C GLY A 44 -5.04 2.23 -20.96
N HIS A 45 -5.00 2.25 -19.63
CA HIS A 45 -3.83 1.93 -18.82
C HIS A 45 -4.13 0.75 -17.87
N GLU A 46 -3.09 0.10 -17.38
CA GLU A 46 -3.21 -1.01 -16.43
C GLU A 46 -2.82 -0.54 -15.04
N VAL A 47 -3.58 -0.94 -14.02
CA VAL A 47 -3.28 -0.66 -12.61
C VAL A 47 -2.97 -1.95 -11.86
N ASP A 48 -1.79 -1.99 -11.27
CA ASP A 48 -1.42 -2.97 -10.24
C ASP A 48 -1.68 -2.35 -8.87
N PHE A 49 -2.74 -2.82 -8.21
CA PHE A 49 -3.16 -2.27 -6.91
C PHE A 49 -2.57 -3.08 -5.76
N MET A 50 -1.78 -2.41 -4.91
CA MET A 50 -1.22 -2.94 -3.68
C MET A 50 -1.84 -2.22 -2.46
N PRO A 51 -2.87 -2.82 -1.81
CA PRO A 51 -3.37 -2.36 -0.52
C PRO A 51 -2.24 -2.16 0.50
N ASN A 52 -2.41 -1.29 1.49
CA ASN A 52 -1.43 -1.03 2.56
C ASN A 52 -0.81 -2.30 3.16
N HIS A 53 -1.63 -3.31 3.47
CA HIS A 53 -1.16 -4.56 4.05
C HIS A 53 -0.36 -5.45 3.06
N VAL A 54 -0.60 -5.29 1.75
CA VAL A 54 0.18 -5.96 0.69
C VAL A 54 1.46 -5.18 0.39
N ALA A 55 1.37 -3.86 0.24
CA ALA A 55 2.50 -2.96 0.00
C ALA A 55 3.57 -3.10 1.09
N SER A 56 3.15 -3.36 2.34
CA SER A 56 4.06 -3.69 3.45
C SER A 56 5.12 -4.70 3.03
N ASP A 57 4.75 -5.83 2.42
CA ASP A 57 5.71 -6.89 2.12
C ASP A 57 6.06 -7.02 0.63
N ARG A 58 5.25 -6.45 -0.27
CA ARG A 58 5.37 -6.64 -1.73
C ARG A 58 5.78 -5.41 -2.50
N PHE A 59 5.81 -4.22 -1.88
CA PHE A 59 6.25 -3.01 -2.58
C PHE A 59 7.71 -3.17 -3.04
N PRO A 60 8.03 -2.79 -4.30
CA PRO A 60 9.36 -2.94 -4.90
C PRO A 60 10.50 -2.46 -4.00
N ALA A 61 11.59 -3.22 -3.96
CA ALA A 61 12.76 -2.96 -3.14
C ALA A 61 13.99 -2.53 -3.95
N THR A 62 13.93 -2.59 -5.29
CA THR A 62 15.02 -2.14 -6.17
C THR A 62 14.51 -1.23 -7.30
N ALA A 63 15.41 -0.46 -7.90
CA ALA A 63 15.10 0.40 -9.04
C ALA A 63 14.66 -0.40 -10.27
N GLU A 64 15.20 -1.61 -10.45
CA GLU A 64 14.82 -2.53 -11.54
C GLU A 64 13.38 -3.02 -11.38
N GLU A 65 12.96 -3.35 -10.16
CA GLU A 65 11.57 -3.74 -9.86
C GLU A 65 10.62 -2.55 -10.04
N LEU A 66 11.01 -1.34 -9.62
CA LEU A 66 10.23 -0.12 -9.86
C LEU A 66 10.09 0.19 -11.36
N SER A 67 11.15 -0.03 -12.14
CA SER A 67 11.18 0.19 -13.58
C SER A 67 10.30 -0.78 -14.39
N GLN A 68 9.63 -1.74 -13.73
CA GLN A 68 8.56 -2.51 -14.35
C GLN A 68 7.26 -1.70 -14.50
N TYR A 69 7.17 -0.55 -13.84
CA TYR A 69 6.04 0.38 -13.88
C TYR A 69 6.46 1.70 -14.52
N ASP A 70 5.55 2.30 -15.28
CA ASP A 70 5.75 3.63 -15.86
C ASP A 70 5.45 4.75 -14.83
N VAL A 71 4.58 4.46 -13.85
CA VAL A 71 4.15 5.40 -12.82
C VAL A 71 3.96 4.66 -11.50
N VAL A 72 4.43 5.25 -10.41
CA VAL A 72 4.15 4.81 -9.04
C VAL A 72 3.29 5.87 -8.34
N VAL A 73 2.16 5.45 -7.81
CA VAL A 73 1.22 6.28 -7.04
C VAL A 73 1.23 5.80 -5.59
N LEU A 74 1.63 6.70 -4.69
CA LEU A 74 1.47 6.52 -3.25
C LEU A 74 0.27 7.34 -2.78
N SER A 75 -0.78 6.70 -2.28
CA SER A 75 -1.98 7.39 -1.79
C SER A 75 -2.53 6.73 -0.54
N ASP A 76 -2.84 7.53 0.48
CA ASP A 76 -3.24 7.07 1.82
C ASP A 76 -2.39 5.91 2.37
N ILE A 77 -1.07 6.06 2.26
CA ILE A 77 -0.05 5.13 2.74
C ILE A 77 1.00 5.88 3.56
N GLY A 78 1.28 5.38 4.76
CA GLY A 78 2.31 5.94 5.62
C GLY A 78 3.71 5.41 5.27
N ALA A 79 4.74 6.23 5.47
CA ALA A 79 6.15 5.84 5.28
C ALA A 79 6.52 4.55 6.02
N ASN A 80 5.96 4.32 7.22
CA ASN A 80 6.22 3.12 8.01
C ASN A 80 5.80 1.82 7.31
N THR A 81 4.76 1.82 6.47
CA THR A 81 4.38 0.66 5.66
C THR A 81 5.54 0.25 4.74
N LEU A 82 6.26 1.22 4.18
CA LEU A 82 7.36 0.96 3.25
C LEU A 82 8.71 0.72 3.97
N LEU A 83 8.92 1.33 5.14
CA LEU A 83 10.18 1.23 5.88
C LEU A 83 10.23 0.06 6.89
N LEU A 84 9.06 -0.43 7.34
CA LEU A 84 8.95 -1.44 8.40
C LEU A 84 8.14 -2.66 7.95
N PRO A 85 8.53 -3.35 6.84
CA PRO A 85 7.91 -4.62 6.45
C PRO A 85 8.03 -5.66 7.56
N HIS A 86 7.23 -6.73 7.50
CA HIS A 86 7.23 -7.78 8.52
C HIS A 86 8.63 -8.41 8.74
N SER A 87 9.39 -8.57 7.65
CA SER A 87 10.79 -9.01 7.67
C SER A 87 11.70 -8.12 8.52
N VAL A 88 11.55 -6.80 8.44
CA VAL A 88 12.36 -5.84 9.20
C VAL A 88 11.84 -5.76 10.63
N PHE A 89 10.56 -5.44 10.82
CA PHE A 89 10.02 -5.11 12.15
C PHE A 89 9.95 -6.33 13.07
N THR A 90 9.47 -7.48 12.57
CA THR A 90 9.28 -8.68 13.39
C THR A 90 10.52 -9.58 13.41
N ARG A 91 11.24 -9.68 12.30
CA ARG A 91 12.37 -10.62 12.16
C ARG A 91 13.74 -9.97 12.21
N GLY A 92 13.84 -8.64 12.25
CA GLY A 92 15.12 -7.92 12.28
C GLY A 92 15.97 -8.12 11.01
N ILE A 93 15.36 -8.54 9.91
CA ILE A 93 16.07 -8.78 8.65
C ILE A 93 16.34 -7.43 7.99
N ARG A 94 17.61 -7.17 7.68
CA ARG A 94 18.01 -5.96 6.95
C ARG A 94 17.41 -5.98 5.54
N MET A 95 16.79 -4.87 5.15
CA MET A 95 16.29 -4.62 3.80
C MET A 95 16.75 -3.24 3.29
N PRO A 96 16.72 -3.00 1.97
CA PRO A 96 16.89 -1.66 1.41
C PRO A 96 15.89 -0.66 1.99
N ASP A 97 16.30 0.61 2.10
CA ASP A 97 15.37 1.71 2.35
C ASP A 97 14.57 1.95 1.05
N ARG A 98 13.34 1.43 1.01
CA ARG A 98 12.49 1.51 -0.18
C ARG A 98 12.11 2.94 -0.56
N LEU A 99 12.11 3.88 0.39
CA LEU A 99 11.86 5.30 0.08
C LEU A 99 13.08 5.95 -0.55
N ALA A 100 14.28 5.60 -0.08
CA ALA A 100 15.52 6.05 -0.73
C ALA A 100 15.63 5.49 -2.16
N VAL A 101 15.34 4.19 -2.35
CA VAL A 101 15.31 3.57 -3.68
C VAL A 101 14.28 4.25 -4.59
N LEU A 102 13.08 4.56 -4.08
CA LEU A 102 12.07 5.30 -4.83
C LEU A 102 12.55 6.71 -5.19
N ALA A 103 13.22 7.41 -4.27
CA ALA A 103 13.75 8.75 -4.52
C ALA A 103 14.88 8.75 -5.56
N ASP A 104 15.76 7.74 -5.54
CA ASP A 104 16.85 7.58 -6.52
C ASP A 104 16.33 7.17 -7.92
N TRP A 105 15.15 6.55 -7.98
CA TRP A 105 14.53 6.10 -9.22
C TRP A 105 13.86 7.24 -10.03
N VAL A 106 13.43 8.32 -9.36
CA VAL A 106 12.77 9.50 -9.97
C VAL A 106 13.79 10.49 -10.52
#